data_AF-A0A316FUX2-F1
#
_entry.id   AF-A0A316FUX2-F1
#
_cell.length_a   1.000
_cell.length_b   1.000
_cell.length_c   1.000
_cell.angle_alpha   90.00
_cell.angle_beta   90.00
_cell.angle_gamma   90.00
#
_symmetry.space_group_name_H-M   'P 1'
#
loop_
_entity.id
_entity.type
_entity.pdbx_description
1 polymer ?
#
loop_
_entity_poly.entity_id
_entity_poly.type
_entity_poly.pdbx_seq_one_letter_code
_entity_poly.pdbx_strand_id
1 'polypeptide(L)'
;MLGVNGDNERIWLALPEDSRALVDDLICRRHTVRAAKLVREAAASTRQVSINEALDVVEGRRYGLSVRGLVDPLPPPVTLSQLVERARAITDPVVAIEALWDGDTQRWGVLLLAIVRCPSRQHPIFDQYELMFADGRDAPTDSVEGIRTPQAAEAVNKGSALARELGVPFSFLDPNASLLEDLRWWDSRSA
;
A
#
# COMPACT_ATOMS: atom_id res chain seq x y z
N MET A 1 16.72 13.19 -10.86
CA MET A 1 17.67 13.33 -9.74
C MET A 1 16.83 13.52 -8.48
N LEU A 2 16.38 12.41 -7.89
CA LEU A 2 15.48 12.45 -6.73
C LEU A 2 16.29 12.98 -5.55
N GLY A 3 15.89 14.14 -5.03
CA GLY A 3 16.55 14.75 -3.89
C GLY A 3 16.39 13.85 -2.69
N VAL A 4 17.46 13.17 -2.29
CA VAL A 4 17.61 12.79 -0.89
C VAL A 4 17.44 14.10 -0.13
N ASN A 5 16.33 14.23 0.59
CA ASN A 5 16.08 15.44 1.37
C ASN A 5 17.33 15.65 2.22
N GLY A 6 18.02 16.77 2.07
CA GLY A 6 19.37 16.95 2.64
C GLY A 6 19.40 16.72 4.16
N ASP A 7 18.25 16.87 4.80
CA ASP A 7 18.04 16.57 6.22
C ASP A 7 18.01 15.06 6.53
N ASN A 8 17.47 14.21 5.65
CA ASN A 8 17.48 12.75 5.82
C ASN A 8 18.91 12.20 5.74
N GLU A 9 19.71 12.70 4.80
CA GLU A 9 21.12 12.29 4.67
C GLU A 9 21.93 12.73 5.89
N ARG A 10 21.69 13.93 6.43
CA ARG A 10 22.31 14.40 7.67
C ARG A 10 21.94 13.53 8.87
N ILE A 11 20.66 13.18 9.03
CA ILE A 11 20.21 12.28 10.09
C ILE A 11 20.93 10.94 9.97
N TRP A 12 20.97 10.36 8.77
CA TRP A 12 21.64 9.09 8.51
C TRP A 12 23.14 9.14 8.86
N LEU A 13 23.86 10.16 8.38
CA LEU A 13 25.30 10.30 8.60
C LEU A 13 25.67 10.59 10.06
N ALA A 14 24.74 11.15 10.85
CA ALA A 14 24.94 11.40 12.27
C ALA A 14 24.77 10.14 13.15
N LEU A 15 24.23 9.04 12.60
CA LEU A 15 24.08 7.79 13.34
C LEU A 15 25.44 7.09 13.53
N PRO A 16 25.67 6.42 14.68
CA PRO A 16 26.82 5.55 14.86
C PRO A 16 26.93 4.48 13.76
N GLU A 17 28.16 4.08 13.41
CA GLU A 17 28.40 3.11 12.34
C GLU A 17 27.69 1.77 12.58
N ASP A 18 27.76 1.25 13.81
CA ASP A 18 27.07 0.01 14.20
C ASP A 18 25.54 0.13 14.03
N SER A 19 24.97 1.29 14.37
CA SER A 19 23.54 1.55 14.19
C SER A 19 23.16 1.61 12.71
N ARG A 20 24.00 2.22 11.86
CA ARG A 20 23.78 2.25 10.40
C ARG A 20 23.80 0.84 9.81
N ALA A 21 24.77 0.01 10.20
CA ALA A 21 24.85 -1.37 9.73
C ALA A 21 23.62 -2.20 10.14
N LEU A 22 23.14 -2.04 11.37
CA LEU A 22 21.93 -2.71 11.86
C LEU A 22 20.65 -2.20 11.16
N VAL A 23 20.55 -0.90 10.87
CA VAL A 23 19.43 -0.35 10.10
C VAL A 23 19.42 -0.93 8.68
N ASP A 24 20.57 -0.99 8.01
CA ASP A 24 20.69 -1.59 6.67
C ASP A 24 20.25 -3.06 6.67
N ASP A 25 20.68 -3.89 7.64
CA ASP A 25 20.24 -5.29 7.76
C ASP A 25 18.72 -5.39 7.93
N LEU A 26 18.13 -4.54 8.77
CA LEU A 26 16.68 -4.51 8.98
C LEU A 26 15.93 -4.10 7.70
N ILE A 27 16.47 -3.17 6.92
CA ILE A 27 15.90 -2.75 5.63
C ILE A 27 15.93 -3.91 4.63
N CYS A 28 17.07 -4.60 4.51
CA CYS A 28 17.20 -5.76 3.61
C CYS A 28 16.20 -6.87 3.97
N ARG A 29 15.90 -7.06 5.27
CA ARG A 29 14.90 -8.03 5.76
C ARG A 29 13.47 -7.49 5.78
N ARG A 30 13.21 -6.30 5.22
CA ARG A 30 11.89 -5.64 5.15
C ARG A 30 11.27 -5.35 6.53
N HIS A 31 12.08 -5.13 7.56
CA HIS A 31 11.65 -4.77 8.92
C HIS A 31 11.62 -3.24 9.12
N THR A 32 10.86 -2.52 8.28
CA THR A 32 10.82 -1.05 8.22
C THR A 32 10.52 -0.38 9.57
N VAL A 33 9.56 -0.89 10.35
CA VAL A 33 9.20 -0.31 11.66
C VAL A 33 10.34 -0.38 12.65
N ARG A 34 11.04 -1.54 12.67
CA ARG A 34 12.17 -1.76 13.57
C ARG A 34 13.37 -0.91 13.15
N ALA A 35 13.58 -0.76 11.84
CA ALA A 35 14.59 0.15 11.30
C ALA A 35 14.31 1.60 11.71
N ALA A 36 13.08 2.09 11.52
CA ALA A 36 12.69 3.46 11.89
C ALA A 36 12.80 3.70 13.39
N LYS A 37 12.39 2.73 14.22
CA LYS A 37 12.58 2.78 15.67
C LYS A 37 14.07 2.92 16.02
N LEU A 38 14.93 2.10 15.42
CA LEU A 38 16.38 2.13 15.67
C LEU A 38 17.01 3.46 15.24
N VAL A 39 16.58 4.05 14.12
CA VAL A 39 17.01 5.39 13.70
C VAL A 39 16.69 6.42 14.78
N ARG A 40 15.48 6.40 15.34
CA ARG A 40 15.07 7.34 16.40
C ARG A 40 15.87 7.15 17.69
N GLU A 41 16.07 5.90 18.10
CA GLU A 41 16.85 5.58 19.31
C GLU A 41 18.32 5.98 19.15
N ALA A 42 18.93 5.71 18.00
CA ALA A 42 20.32 6.05 17.72
C ALA A 42 20.55 7.56 17.53
N ALA A 43 19.55 8.31 17.05
CA ALA A 43 19.63 9.76 16.92
C ALA A 43 19.33 10.51 18.23
N ALA A 44 18.72 9.85 19.23
CA ALA A 44 18.21 10.52 20.43
C ALA A 44 19.27 11.30 21.23
N SER A 45 20.55 10.91 21.14
CA SER A 45 21.66 11.61 21.78
C SER A 45 22.05 12.93 21.10
N THR A 46 21.66 13.13 19.83
CA THR A 46 22.01 14.32 19.04
C THR A 46 20.80 15.19 18.71
N ARG A 47 19.65 14.58 18.42
CA ARG A 47 18.40 15.26 18.08
C ARG A 47 17.20 14.35 18.31
N GLN A 48 16.08 14.93 18.73
CA GLN A 48 14.80 14.24 18.68
C GLN A 48 14.32 14.10 17.23
N VAL A 49 14.32 12.86 16.72
CA VAL A 49 13.81 12.52 15.39
C VAL A 49 12.37 12.02 15.52
N SER A 50 11.46 12.63 14.77
CA SER A 50 10.06 12.22 14.67
C SER A 50 9.93 10.87 13.96
N ILE A 51 8.76 10.24 14.06
CA ILE A 51 8.51 8.98 13.35
C ILE A 51 8.55 9.17 11.82
N ASN A 52 8.04 10.29 11.31
CA ASN A 52 8.01 10.57 9.88
C ASN A 52 9.43 10.76 9.32
N GLU A 53 10.26 11.57 9.99
CA GLU A 53 11.67 11.76 9.58
C GLU A 53 12.43 10.44 9.60
N ALA A 54 12.20 9.57 10.59
CA ALA A 54 12.84 8.26 10.65
C ALA A 54 12.39 7.32 9.52
N LEU A 55 11.10 7.35 9.16
CA LEU A 55 10.58 6.61 8.02
C LEU A 55 11.17 7.13 6.71
N ASP A 56 11.31 8.44 6.54
CA ASP A 56 11.90 9.05 5.34
C ASP A 56 13.39 8.69 5.19
N VAL A 57 14.14 8.63 6.30
CA VAL A 57 15.52 8.13 6.31
C VAL A 57 15.58 6.67 5.88
N VAL A 58 14.71 5.82 6.42
CA VAL A 58 14.63 4.40 6.07
C VAL A 58 14.27 4.22 4.60
N GLU A 59 13.33 5.00 4.07
CA GLU A 59 12.90 4.92 2.67
C GLU A 59 14.01 5.38 1.72
N GLY A 60 14.64 6.53 1.99
CA GLY A 60 15.80 6.99 1.24
C GLY A 60 16.95 5.98 1.26
N ARG A 61 17.17 5.33 2.41
CA ARG A 61 18.20 4.30 2.54
C ARG A 61 17.85 3.03 1.77
N ARG A 62 16.60 2.58 1.82
CA ARG A 62 16.07 1.44 1.05
C ARG A 62 16.29 1.64 -0.44
N TYR A 63 16.02 2.84 -0.96
CA TYR A 63 16.29 3.19 -2.35
C TYR A 63 17.78 3.06 -2.69
N GLY A 64 18.67 3.60 -1.86
CA GLY A 64 20.12 3.46 -2.07
C GLY A 64 20.60 2.01 -2.05
N LEU A 65 20.03 1.16 -1.19
CA LEU A 65 20.35 -0.27 -1.13
C LEU A 65 19.76 -1.05 -2.32
N SER A 66 18.57 -0.69 -2.81
CA SER A 66 17.95 -1.35 -3.96
C SER A 66 18.70 -1.07 -5.26
N VAL A 67 19.18 0.16 -5.47
CA VAL A 67 20.06 0.51 -6.60
C VAL A 67 21.35 -0.34 -6.60
N ARG A 68 21.80 -0.76 -5.42
CA ARG A 68 22.97 -1.64 -5.24
C ARG A 68 22.64 -3.13 -5.31
N GLY A 69 21.37 -3.50 -5.54
CA GLY A 69 20.91 -4.89 -5.56
C GLY A 69 20.95 -5.60 -4.19
N LEU A 70 20.95 -4.84 -3.09
CA LEU A 70 21.01 -5.39 -1.72
C LEU A 70 19.64 -5.60 -1.08
N VAL A 71 18.59 -5.05 -1.70
CA VAL A 71 17.20 -5.27 -1.30
C VAL A 71 16.54 -6.05 -2.42
N ASP A 72 15.85 -7.14 -2.07
CA ASP A 72 15.07 -7.90 -3.04
C ASP A 72 14.12 -6.97 -3.80
N PRO A 73 14.03 -7.10 -5.14
CA PRO A 73 13.08 -6.32 -5.92
C PRO A 73 11.66 -6.58 -5.40
N LEU A 74 10.78 -5.59 -5.57
CA LEU A 74 9.37 -5.84 -5.36
C LEU A 74 8.88 -6.89 -6.36
N PRO A 75 7.93 -7.76 -5.99
CA PRO A 75 7.31 -8.65 -6.94
C PRO A 75 6.67 -7.83 -8.07
N PRO A 76 6.61 -8.36 -9.30
CA PRO A 76 6.00 -7.66 -10.42
C PRO A 76 4.52 -7.36 -10.12
N PRO A 77 3.95 -6.27 -10.68
CA PRO A 77 2.54 -5.95 -10.51
C PRO A 77 1.64 -7.10 -10.96
N VAL A 78 0.58 -7.37 -10.20
CA VAL A 78 -0.38 -8.45 -10.50
C VAL A 78 -1.07 -8.17 -11.84
N THR A 79 -1.05 -9.11 -12.77
CA THR A 79 -1.67 -8.92 -14.10
C THR A 79 -3.19 -9.13 -14.05
N LEU A 80 -3.91 -8.64 -15.06
CA LEU A 80 -5.35 -8.90 -15.17
C LEU A 80 -5.65 -10.40 -15.27
N SER A 81 -4.85 -11.18 -16.01
CA SER A 81 -5.04 -12.64 -16.10
C SER A 81 -4.91 -13.32 -14.75
N GLN A 82 -3.94 -12.91 -13.92
CA GLN A 82 -3.79 -13.42 -12.56
C GLN A 82 -4.98 -13.04 -11.67
N LEU A 83 -5.54 -11.84 -11.84
CA LEU A 83 -6.75 -11.44 -11.12
C LEU A 83 -7.96 -12.29 -11.50
N VAL A 84 -8.11 -12.59 -12.79
CA VAL A 84 -9.19 -13.47 -13.29
C VAL A 84 -9.04 -14.88 -12.74
N GLU A 85 -7.82 -15.42 -12.73
CA GLU A 85 -7.54 -16.73 -12.13
C GLU A 85 -7.87 -16.75 -10.64
N ARG A 86 -7.44 -15.74 -9.88
CA ARG A 86 -7.76 -15.60 -8.46
C ARG A 86 -9.26 -15.53 -8.23
N ALA A 87 -9.98 -14.70 -8.98
CA ALA A 87 -11.42 -14.56 -8.85
C ALA A 87 -12.19 -15.84 -9.21
N ARG A 88 -11.73 -16.59 -10.22
CA ARG A 88 -12.33 -17.88 -10.62
C ARG A 88 -12.03 -19.02 -9.65
N ALA A 89 -10.98 -18.90 -8.84
CA ALA A 89 -10.66 -19.87 -7.80
C ALA A 89 -11.56 -19.72 -6.55
N ILE A 90 -12.30 -18.62 -6.43
CA ILE A 90 -13.27 -18.42 -5.36
C ILE A 90 -14.49 -19.31 -5.62
N THR A 91 -14.82 -20.16 -4.65
CA THR A 91 -15.94 -21.12 -4.77
C THR A 91 -17.30 -20.47 -4.60
N ASP A 92 -17.37 -19.40 -3.81
CA ASP A 92 -18.59 -18.64 -3.59
C ASP A 92 -18.91 -17.71 -4.77
N PRO A 93 -20.19 -17.44 -5.09
CA PRO A 93 -20.53 -16.57 -6.20
C PRO A 93 -20.03 -15.14 -5.98
N VAL A 94 -19.11 -14.69 -6.84
CA VAL A 94 -18.68 -13.29 -6.89
C VAL A 94 -19.83 -12.43 -7.42
N VAL A 95 -20.20 -11.40 -6.67
CA VAL A 95 -21.34 -10.52 -6.98
C VAL A 95 -20.94 -9.08 -7.28
N ALA A 96 -19.72 -8.68 -6.92
CA ALA A 96 -19.14 -7.38 -7.25
C ALA A 96 -17.62 -7.41 -7.11
N ILE A 97 -16.95 -6.46 -7.77
CA ILE A 97 -15.57 -6.11 -7.48
C ILE A 97 -15.56 -4.74 -6.81
N GLU A 98 -14.83 -4.61 -5.71
CA GLU A 98 -14.77 -3.38 -4.94
C GLU A 98 -13.31 -2.96 -4.75
N ALA A 99 -13.02 -1.68 -4.97
CA ALA A 99 -11.78 -1.06 -4.56
C ALA A 99 -12.02 -0.26 -3.27
N LEU A 100 -11.12 -0.41 -2.30
CA LEU A 100 -11.19 0.24 -0.99
C LEU A 100 -9.82 0.83 -0.66
N TRP A 101 -9.83 2.06 -0.17
CA TRP A 101 -8.64 2.63 0.45
C TRP A 101 -8.32 1.90 1.74
N ASP A 102 -7.12 1.32 1.79
CA ASP A 102 -6.60 0.69 2.99
C ASP A 102 -5.21 1.21 3.27
N GLY A 103 -4.99 1.52 4.54
CA GLY A 103 -3.74 2.07 4.96
C GLY A 103 -3.68 2.38 6.44
N ASP A 104 -2.46 2.32 6.95
CA ASP A 104 -2.11 2.77 8.28
C ASP A 104 -1.10 3.92 8.19
N THR A 105 -0.43 4.23 9.30
CA THR A 105 0.61 5.26 9.33
C THR A 105 1.84 4.92 8.49
N GLN A 106 1.95 3.72 7.93
CA GLN A 106 3.13 3.21 7.25
C GLN A 106 2.90 2.96 5.77
N ARG A 107 1.66 2.70 5.35
CA ARG A 107 1.30 2.45 3.95
C ARG A 107 -0.09 2.95 3.67
N TRP A 108 -0.24 3.69 2.57
CA TRP A 108 -1.53 4.00 1.97
C TRP A 108 -1.60 3.32 0.60
N GLY A 109 -2.62 2.50 0.39
CA GLY A 109 -2.84 1.79 -0.86
C GLY A 109 -4.32 1.53 -1.11
N VAL A 110 -4.59 0.85 -2.22
CA VAL A 110 -5.96 0.46 -2.58
C VAL A 110 -6.04 -1.05 -2.63
N LEU A 111 -6.85 -1.63 -1.75
CA LEU A 111 -7.25 -3.04 -1.84
C LEU A 111 -8.27 -3.20 -2.95
N LEU A 112 -8.05 -4.20 -3.80
CA LEU A 112 -9.04 -4.69 -4.74
C LEU A 112 -9.62 -6.00 -4.20
N LEU A 113 -10.92 -6.02 -3.99
CA LEU A 113 -11.68 -7.09 -3.34
C LEU A 113 -12.67 -7.72 -4.31
N ALA A 114 -12.84 -9.04 -4.21
CA ALA A 114 -14.02 -9.74 -4.71
C ALA A 114 -15.05 -9.82 -3.59
N ILE A 115 -16.26 -9.30 -3.84
CA ILE A 115 -17.39 -9.44 -2.94
C ILE A 115 -18.16 -10.68 -3.33
N VAL A 116 -18.42 -11.56 -2.38
CA VAL A 116 -19.10 -12.84 -2.61
C VAL A 116 -20.41 -12.95 -1.84
N ARG A 117 -21.34 -13.74 -2.36
CA ARG A 117 -22.57 -14.09 -1.64
C ARG A 117 -22.33 -15.24 -0.67
N CYS A 118 -21.73 -14.91 0.47
CA CYS A 118 -21.48 -15.82 1.58
C CYS A 118 -21.59 -15.04 2.90
N PRO A 119 -22.40 -15.46 3.90
CA PRO A 119 -22.46 -14.78 5.18
C PRO A 119 -21.11 -14.76 5.90
N SER A 120 -20.76 -13.62 6.50
CA SER A 120 -19.53 -13.44 7.27
C SER A 120 -19.81 -12.81 8.63
N ARG A 121 -18.75 -12.60 9.42
CA ARG A 121 -18.83 -11.82 10.66
C ARG A 121 -19.11 -10.34 10.41
N GLN A 122 -18.78 -9.85 9.21
CA GLN A 122 -18.89 -8.44 8.84
C GLN A 122 -20.25 -8.13 8.20
N HIS A 123 -20.88 -9.11 7.53
CA HIS A 123 -22.15 -8.90 6.87
C HIS A 123 -23.00 -10.20 6.82
N PRO A 124 -24.32 -10.14 7.11
CA PRO A 124 -25.18 -11.34 7.17
C PRO A 124 -25.37 -12.07 5.82
N ILE A 125 -25.02 -11.44 4.70
CA ILE A 125 -25.26 -11.97 3.33
C ILE A 125 -23.96 -12.08 2.51
N PHE A 126 -22.92 -11.31 2.85
CA PHE A 126 -21.75 -11.13 1.98
C PHE A 126 -20.44 -11.28 2.75
N ASP A 127 -19.40 -11.65 2.00
CA ASP A 127 -18.02 -11.71 2.46
C ASP A 127 -17.10 -11.13 1.37
N GLN A 128 -15.82 -10.99 1.68
CA GLN A 128 -14.81 -10.41 0.80
C GLN A 128 -13.55 -11.27 0.71
N TYR A 129 -12.96 -11.31 -0.48
CA TYR A 129 -11.64 -11.89 -0.72
C TYR A 129 -10.70 -10.84 -1.31
N GLU A 130 -9.49 -10.72 -0.77
CA GLU A 130 -8.47 -9.84 -1.33
C GLU A 130 -7.92 -10.43 -2.63
N LEU A 131 -7.94 -9.64 -3.70
CA LEU A 131 -7.39 -10.01 -4.99
C LEU A 131 -6.03 -9.35 -5.25
N MET A 132 -5.84 -8.12 -4.80
CA MET A 132 -4.63 -7.32 -5.00
C MET A 132 -4.59 -6.15 -4.04
N PHE A 133 -3.39 -5.73 -3.67
CA PHE A 133 -3.12 -4.44 -3.06
C PHE A 133 -2.30 -3.58 -4.04
N ALA A 134 -2.87 -2.45 -4.48
CA ALA A 134 -2.15 -1.45 -5.26
C ALA A 134 -1.39 -0.53 -4.29
N ASP A 135 -0.07 -0.59 -4.34
CA ASP A 135 0.80 0.19 -3.46
C ASP A 135 1.16 1.53 -4.13
N GLY A 136 1.03 2.63 -3.38
CA GLY A 136 1.38 3.97 -3.87
C GLY A 136 2.87 4.21 -4.09
N ARG A 137 3.75 3.26 -3.74
CA ARG A 137 5.20 3.38 -3.90
C ARG A 137 5.71 3.25 -5.34
N ASP A 138 4.92 2.67 -6.25
CA ASP A 138 5.30 2.49 -7.66
C ASP A 138 4.79 3.63 -8.57
N ALA A 139 4.18 4.65 -7.96
CA ALA A 139 3.72 5.87 -8.60
C ALA A 139 4.89 6.77 -9.06
N PRO A 140 4.95 7.18 -10.35
CA PRO A 140 5.77 8.31 -10.75
C PRO A 140 5.36 9.55 -9.92
N THR A 141 6.33 10.15 -9.23
CA THR A 141 6.16 11.31 -8.34
C THR A 141 5.69 12.59 -9.02
N ASP A 142 5.52 12.57 -10.35
CA ASP A 142 5.04 13.72 -11.14
C ASP A 142 3.51 13.87 -11.10
N SER A 143 2.85 13.20 -10.16
CA SER A 143 1.41 13.28 -9.95
C SER A 143 1.06 14.59 -9.23
N VAL A 144 0.76 15.61 -10.03
CA VAL A 144 0.27 16.94 -9.66
C VAL A 144 -0.90 16.84 -8.65
N GLU A 145 -0.91 17.77 -7.69
CA GLU A 145 -2.00 17.99 -6.73
C GLU A 145 -3.39 17.87 -7.38
N GLY A 146 -4.23 17.01 -6.80
CA GLY A 146 -5.68 17.04 -6.99
C GLY A 146 -6.33 15.93 -7.82
N ILE A 147 -5.59 15.01 -8.45
CA ILE A 147 -6.20 13.94 -9.27
C ILE A 147 -5.50 12.59 -9.03
N ARG A 148 -6.26 11.62 -8.50
CA ARG A 148 -6.04 10.15 -8.50
C ARG A 148 -4.57 9.72 -8.41
N THR A 149 -4.13 9.40 -7.19
CA THR A 149 -2.83 8.76 -6.98
C THR A 149 -2.67 7.50 -7.87
N PRO A 150 -1.46 7.15 -8.33
CA PRO A 150 -1.29 6.05 -9.29
C PRO A 150 -1.82 4.70 -8.81
N GLN A 151 -1.79 4.41 -7.51
CA GLN A 151 -2.43 3.23 -6.93
C GLN A 151 -3.96 3.22 -7.14
N ALA A 152 -4.61 4.37 -7.04
CA ALA A 152 -6.04 4.51 -7.30
C ALA A 152 -6.35 4.32 -8.79
N ALA A 153 -5.53 4.86 -9.68
CA ALA A 153 -5.66 4.65 -11.11
C ALA A 153 -5.48 3.16 -11.48
N GLU A 154 -4.49 2.48 -10.90
CA GLU A 154 -4.25 1.05 -11.11
C GLU A 154 -5.45 0.21 -10.63
N ALA A 155 -5.95 0.46 -9.42
CA ALA A 155 -7.10 -0.24 -8.88
C ALA A 155 -8.37 -0.02 -9.72
N VAL A 156 -8.62 1.20 -10.20
CA VAL A 156 -9.74 1.49 -11.12
C VAL A 156 -9.59 0.72 -12.42
N ASN A 157 -8.41 0.76 -13.05
CA ASN A 157 -8.17 0.12 -14.33
C ASN A 157 -8.34 -1.40 -14.26
N LYS A 158 -7.69 -2.03 -13.28
CA LYS A 158 -7.74 -3.48 -13.08
C LYS A 158 -9.09 -3.93 -12.56
N GLY A 159 -9.66 -3.22 -11.59
CA GLY A 159 -10.97 -3.52 -11.02
C GLY A 159 -12.10 -3.42 -12.03
N SER A 160 -12.14 -2.36 -12.83
CA SER A 160 -13.14 -2.19 -13.89
C SER A 160 -13.00 -3.25 -14.99
N ALA A 161 -11.76 -3.61 -15.35
CA ALA A 161 -11.53 -4.65 -16.35
C ALA A 161 -11.94 -6.04 -15.85
N LEU A 162 -11.60 -6.37 -14.59
CA LEU A 162 -11.98 -7.64 -13.96
C LEU A 162 -13.50 -7.75 -13.81
N ALA A 163 -14.16 -6.70 -13.34
CA ALA A 163 -15.62 -6.67 -13.19
C ALA A 163 -16.33 -6.92 -14.52
N ARG A 164 -15.81 -6.33 -15.61
CA ARG A 164 -16.31 -6.57 -16.97
C ARG A 164 -16.12 -8.02 -17.42
N GLU A 165 -14.96 -8.61 -17.16
CA GLU A 165 -14.66 -10.01 -17.49
C GLU A 165 -15.58 -11.00 -16.73
N LEU A 166 -15.95 -10.66 -15.50
CA LEU A 166 -16.83 -11.49 -14.66
C LEU A 166 -18.32 -11.19 -14.84
N GLY A 167 -18.67 -10.11 -15.55
CA GLY A 167 -20.06 -9.67 -15.72
C GLY A 167 -20.72 -9.13 -14.44
N VAL A 168 -19.92 -8.56 -13.52
CA VAL A 168 -20.38 -8.03 -12.22
C VAL A 168 -20.12 -6.51 -12.12
N PRO A 169 -20.80 -5.77 -11.24
CA PRO A 169 -20.50 -4.35 -11.02
C PRO A 169 -19.11 -4.10 -10.40
N PHE A 170 -18.56 -2.92 -10.68
CA PHE A 170 -17.38 -2.38 -10.02
C PHE A 170 -17.77 -1.19 -9.13
N SER A 171 -17.21 -1.10 -7.92
CA SER A 171 -17.33 0.02 -7.00
C SER A 171 -15.96 0.49 -6.54
N PHE A 172 -15.76 1.81 -6.42
CA PHE A 172 -14.57 2.37 -5.78
C PHE A 172 -14.99 3.57 -4.92
N LEU A 173 -14.66 3.52 -3.64
CA LEU A 173 -14.97 4.61 -2.71
C LEU A 173 -14.02 5.79 -2.94
N ASP A 174 -14.59 6.99 -3.01
CA ASP A 174 -13.83 8.23 -3.18
C ASP A 174 -13.17 8.58 -1.84
N PRO A 175 -11.83 8.68 -1.76
CA PRO A 175 -11.17 9.01 -0.50
C PRO A 175 -11.51 10.40 0.05
N ASN A 176 -12.14 11.25 -0.78
CA ASN A 176 -12.58 12.59 -0.39
C ASN A 176 -14.08 12.66 -0.11
N ALA A 177 -14.82 11.56 -0.25
CA ALA A 177 -16.19 11.49 0.22
C ALA A 177 -16.20 11.60 1.75
N SER A 178 -17.28 12.17 2.30
CA SER A 178 -17.38 12.29 3.75
C SER A 178 -17.46 10.89 4.38
N LEU A 179 -16.77 10.65 5.50
CA LEU A 179 -16.76 9.36 6.22
C LEU A 179 -18.16 8.87 6.64
N LEU A 180 -19.18 9.73 6.54
CA LEU A 180 -20.59 9.42 6.82
C LEU A 180 -21.33 8.90 5.57
N GLU A 181 -20.76 9.02 4.38
CA GLU A 181 -21.34 8.64 3.09
C GLU A 181 -20.60 7.47 2.39
N ASP A 182 -19.43 7.06 2.90
CA ASP A 182 -18.64 5.93 2.39
C ASP A 182 -19.19 4.58 2.87
N LEU A 183 -20.31 4.19 2.27
CA LEU A 183 -20.93 2.89 2.46
C LEU A 183 -20.26 1.86 1.56
N ARG A 184 -19.93 0.68 2.11
CA ARG A 184 -19.47 -0.47 1.32
C ARG A 184 -20.50 -0.79 0.24
N TRP A 185 -20.08 -1.40 -0.86
CA TRP A 185 -20.99 -1.80 -1.94
C TRP A 185 -22.21 -2.57 -1.42
N TRP A 186 -22.00 -3.47 -0.45
CA TRP A 186 -23.09 -4.27 0.11
C TRP A 186 -24.02 -3.51 1.05
N ASP A 187 -23.62 -2.37 1.62
CA ASP A 187 -24.47 -1.60 2.53
C ASP A 187 -25.66 -1.00 1.76
N SER A 188 -25.44 -0.69 0.47
CA SER A 188 -26.50 -0.27 -0.46
C SER A 188 -27.44 -1.41 -0.91
N ARG A 189 -27.19 -2.66 -0.50
CA ARG A 189 -27.90 -3.88 -0.97
C ARG A 189 -28.68 -4.60 0.12
N SER A 190 -28.64 -4.09 1.34
CA SER A 190 -29.27 -4.70 2.53
C SER A 190 -30.60 -4.05 2.93
N ALA A 191 -31.28 -3.40 1.96
CA ALA A 191 -32.65 -2.90 2.10
C ALA A 191 -33.69 -3.97 1.77
#